data_AF-A0A0D9X9J8-F1
#
_entry.id   AF-A0A0D9X9J8-F1
#
_cell.length_a   1.000
_cell.length_b   1.000
_cell.length_c   1.000
_cell.angle_alpha   90.00
_cell.angle_beta   90.00
_cell.angle_gamma   90.00
#
_symmetry.space_group_name_H-M   'P 1'
#
loop_
_entity.id
_entity.type
_entity.pdbx_description
1 polymer ?
#
loop_
_entity_poly.entity_id
_entity_poly.type
_entity_poly.pdbx_seq_one_letter_code
_entity_poly.pdbx_strand_id
1 'polypeptide(L)'
;MKFRDFKARDVGTAREKILNLIQRNIKNNITVVYFDGWHGFGRTTVLRSIAEVLPSMKALPPELCFDRVILIDCSRWESKRAMQRKIAEDLKLDNKTMAMFDTQDEEDDFNGVDPCSRDAITNVAAVINRTLSQSRFIMIFLNGSDDEIPLTRFGIADYHENVCEAPMDLFGKSMLPTIGRMMGSSKRLEHGRSVIHCIQK
;
A
#
# COMPACT_ATOMS: atom_id res chain seq x y z
N MET A 1 16.62 4.66 -3.13
CA MET A 1 15.71 3.60 -2.67
C MET A 1 16.47 2.64 -1.75
N LYS A 2 16.02 2.42 -0.51
CA LYS A 2 16.70 1.51 0.44
C LYS A 2 15.84 0.26 0.65
N PHE A 3 16.36 -0.88 0.22
CA PHE A 3 15.73 -2.19 0.42
C PHE A 3 16.13 -2.73 1.79
N ARG A 4 15.19 -3.35 2.52
CA ARG A 4 15.41 -3.98 3.82
C ARG A 4 14.81 -5.38 3.85
N ASP A 5 15.68 -6.36 3.69
CA ASP A 5 15.30 -7.76 3.86
C ASP A 5 15.21 -8.11 5.34
N PHE A 6 14.18 -8.89 5.71
CA PHE A 6 14.16 -9.54 7.01
C PHE A 6 13.68 -10.98 6.87
N LYS A 7 13.99 -11.82 7.87
CA LYS A 7 13.57 -13.22 7.89
C LYS A 7 12.46 -13.42 8.92
N ALA A 8 11.37 -14.06 8.55
CA ALA A 8 10.28 -14.43 9.45
C ALA A 8 9.81 -15.83 9.10
N ARG A 9 9.53 -16.64 10.12
CA ARG A 9 9.14 -18.05 9.97
C ARG A 9 7.62 -18.24 9.97
N ASP A 10 6.88 -17.23 10.45
CA ASP A 10 5.44 -17.26 10.62
C ASP A 10 4.85 -15.84 10.49
N VAL A 11 3.52 -15.77 10.40
CA VAL A 11 2.75 -14.53 10.24
C VAL A 11 2.91 -13.59 11.42
N GLY A 12 2.97 -14.11 12.66
CA GLY A 12 3.11 -13.30 13.86
C GLY A 12 4.47 -12.60 13.90
N THR A 13 5.54 -13.35 13.63
CA THR A 13 6.90 -12.80 13.53
C THR A 13 7.00 -11.78 12.38
N ALA A 14 6.39 -12.05 11.23
CA ALA A 14 6.39 -11.12 10.11
C ALA A 14 5.66 -9.81 10.46
N ARG A 15 4.46 -9.91 11.06
CA ARG A 15 3.68 -8.78 11.55
C ARG A 15 4.50 -7.92 12.51
N GLU A 16 5.12 -8.50 13.52
CA GLU A 16 5.92 -7.74 14.49
C GLU A 16 7.10 -7.01 13.85
N LYS A 17 7.79 -7.64 12.90
CA LYS A 17 8.90 -7.01 12.18
C LYS A 17 8.42 -5.85 11.31
N ILE A 18 7.28 -5.98 10.64
CA ILE A 18 6.70 -4.90 9.83
C ILE A 18 6.21 -3.76 10.71
N LEU A 19 5.54 -4.05 11.83
CA LEU A 19 5.13 -3.02 12.79
C LEU A 19 6.33 -2.23 13.32
N ASN A 20 7.42 -2.92 13.68
CA ASN A 20 8.68 -2.28 14.07
C ASN A 20 9.30 -1.45 12.93
N LEU A 21 9.20 -1.92 11.68
CA LEU A 21 9.66 -1.18 10.51
C LEU A 21 8.84 0.09 10.30
N ILE A 22 7.51 0.00 10.35
CA ILE A 22 6.59 1.14 10.26
C ILE A 22 6.94 2.18 11.32
N GLN A 23 7.08 1.77 12.58
CA GLN A 23 7.45 2.68 13.68
C GLN A 23 8.80 3.39 13.45
N ARG A 24 9.81 2.65 12.96
CA ARG A 24 11.12 3.24 12.64
C ARG A 24 11.05 4.16 11.43
N ASN A 25 10.23 3.83 10.45
CA ASN A 25 10.09 4.57 9.21
C ASN A 25 9.41 5.92 9.45
N ILE A 26 8.39 5.94 10.29
CA ILE A 26 7.74 7.18 10.74
C ILE A 26 8.76 8.14 11.34
N LYS A 27 9.61 7.66 12.26
CA LYS A 27 10.66 8.50 12.88
C LYS A 27 11.67 9.07 11.87
N ASN A 28 11.76 8.47 10.69
CA ASN A 28 12.67 8.85 9.61
C ASN A 28 11.93 9.50 8.42
N ASN A 29 10.66 9.89 8.57
CA ASN A 29 9.82 10.46 7.51
C ASN A 29 9.72 9.57 6.23
N ILE A 30 9.75 8.24 6.43
CA ILE A 30 9.47 7.23 5.40
C ILE A 30 7.98 6.88 5.47
N THR A 31 7.26 7.16 4.38
CA THR A 31 5.80 6.99 4.29
C THR A 31 5.37 5.76 3.50
N VAL A 32 6.26 5.15 2.70
CA VAL A 32 5.90 4.01 1.84
C VAL A 32 6.74 2.79 2.16
N VAL A 33 6.08 1.65 2.36
CA VAL A 33 6.68 0.33 2.58
C VAL A 33 6.09 -0.68 1.61
N TYR A 34 6.93 -1.31 0.79
CA TYR A 34 6.51 -2.42 -0.08
C TYR A 34 6.76 -3.75 0.63
N PHE A 35 5.83 -4.70 0.50
CA PHE A 35 5.94 -6.03 1.11
C PHE A 35 5.63 -7.12 0.08
N ASP A 36 6.65 -7.92 -0.22
CA ASP A 36 6.58 -8.96 -1.25
C ASP A 36 6.17 -10.33 -0.68
N GLY A 37 6.08 -10.44 0.65
CA GLY A 37 5.82 -11.70 1.32
C GLY A 37 6.92 -12.74 1.07
N TRP A 38 6.59 -14.00 1.33
CA TRP A 38 7.50 -15.13 1.16
C TRP A 38 7.47 -15.61 -0.29
N HIS A 39 8.33 -15.04 -1.15
CA HIS A 39 8.31 -15.34 -2.60
C HIS A 39 6.88 -15.22 -3.19
N GLY A 40 6.14 -14.18 -2.81
CA GLY A 40 4.75 -13.95 -3.26
C GLY A 40 3.66 -14.58 -2.39
N PHE A 41 3.99 -15.41 -1.40
CA PHE A 41 3.03 -16.04 -0.48
C PHE A 41 2.83 -15.24 0.82
N GLY A 42 1.65 -15.39 1.43
CA GLY A 42 1.34 -14.86 2.76
C GLY A 42 1.22 -13.34 2.86
N ARG A 43 1.31 -12.61 1.74
CA ARG A 43 1.13 -11.14 1.65
C ARG A 43 -0.16 -10.69 2.33
N THR A 44 -1.29 -11.15 1.81
CA THR A 44 -2.62 -10.81 2.32
C THR A 44 -2.80 -11.20 3.79
N THR A 45 -2.32 -12.39 4.18
CA THR A 45 -2.46 -12.88 5.56
C THR A 45 -1.71 -12.00 6.56
N VAL A 46 -0.47 -11.63 6.24
CA VAL A 46 0.34 -10.76 7.11
C VAL A 46 -0.24 -9.35 7.16
N LEU A 47 -0.63 -8.77 6.02
CA LEU A 47 -1.20 -7.43 5.96
C LEU A 47 -2.55 -7.33 6.68
N ARG A 48 -3.42 -8.35 6.57
CA ARG A 48 -4.66 -8.44 7.38
C ARG A 48 -4.35 -8.54 8.87
N SER A 49 -3.39 -9.37 9.27
CA SER A 49 -2.99 -9.48 10.68
C SER A 49 -2.43 -8.18 11.24
N ILE A 50 -1.76 -7.37 10.40
CA ILE A 50 -1.32 -6.01 10.76
C ILE A 50 -2.55 -5.09 10.94
N ALA A 51 -3.46 -5.07 9.97
CA ALA A 51 -4.67 -4.25 10.02
C ALA A 51 -5.54 -4.52 11.25
N GLU A 52 -5.61 -5.77 11.70
CA GLU A 52 -6.36 -6.19 12.89
C GLU A 52 -5.73 -5.67 14.20
N VAL A 53 -4.39 -5.66 14.28
CA VAL A 53 -3.69 -5.33 15.53
C VAL A 53 -3.47 -3.82 15.67
N LEU A 54 -3.26 -3.10 14.55
CA LEU A 54 -2.94 -1.67 14.54
C LEU A 54 -3.89 -0.80 15.40
N PRO A 55 -5.24 -0.95 15.33
CA PRO A 55 -6.15 -0.13 16.15
C PRO A 55 -6.04 -0.41 17.65
N SER A 56 -5.67 -1.64 18.03
CA SER A 56 -5.63 -2.10 19.43
C SER A 56 -4.28 -1.87 20.11
N MET A 57 -3.29 -1.37 19.37
CA MET A 57 -1.90 -1.30 19.80
C MET A 57 -1.70 -0.10 20.74
N LYS A 58 -2.12 -0.26 22.00
CA LYS A 58 -2.06 0.74 23.10
C LYS A 58 -0.66 1.26 23.44
N ALA A 59 0.40 0.73 22.82
CA ALA A 59 1.79 0.98 23.17
C ALA A 59 2.61 1.60 22.01
N LEU A 60 1.98 2.14 20.97
CA LEU A 60 2.69 3.08 20.10
C LEU A 60 2.85 4.40 20.88
N PRO A 61 4.03 5.03 20.87
CA PRO A 61 4.17 6.42 21.28
C PRO A 61 3.02 7.28 20.72
N PRO A 62 2.53 8.32 21.42
CA PRO A 62 1.41 9.14 20.94
C PRO A 62 1.62 9.66 19.50
N GLU A 63 2.88 9.90 19.13
CA GLU A 63 3.38 10.28 17.81
C GLU A 63 3.20 9.22 16.72
N LEU A 64 2.72 8.03 17.07
CA LEU A 64 2.64 6.84 16.23
C LEU A 64 1.21 6.27 16.15
N CYS A 65 0.25 6.78 16.93
CA CYS A 65 -1.15 6.40 16.84
C CYS A 65 -1.76 6.83 15.50
N PHE A 66 -2.39 5.91 14.78
CA PHE A 66 -3.19 6.23 13.61
C PHE A 66 -4.63 6.43 14.04
N ASP A 67 -5.28 7.49 13.56
CA ASP A 67 -6.70 7.75 13.85
C ASP A 67 -7.56 6.69 13.17
N ARG A 68 -7.13 6.22 11.99
CA ARG A 68 -7.81 5.21 11.19
C ARG A 68 -6.85 4.32 10.43
N VAL A 69 -7.20 3.03 10.37
CA VAL A 69 -6.57 2.01 9.53
C VAL A 69 -7.52 1.73 8.37
N ILE A 70 -7.04 1.90 7.14
CA ILE A 70 -7.81 1.66 5.92
C ILE A 70 -7.14 0.50 5.18
N LEU A 71 -7.91 -0.55 4.90
CA LEU A 71 -7.46 -1.72 4.15
C LEU A 71 -8.20 -1.75 2.82
N ILE A 72 -7.50 -1.51 1.72
CA ILE A 72 -8.07 -1.51 0.37
C ILE A 72 -7.59 -2.76 -0.35
N ASP A 73 -8.55 -3.58 -0.79
CA ASP A 73 -8.26 -4.72 -1.64
C ASP A 73 -8.21 -4.28 -3.11
N CYS A 74 -7.02 -4.36 -3.71
CA CYS A 74 -6.76 -3.95 -5.10
C CYS A 74 -6.63 -5.16 -6.03
N SER A 75 -6.91 -6.37 -5.56
CA SER A 75 -6.75 -7.59 -6.37
C SER A 75 -7.63 -7.63 -7.63
N ARG A 76 -8.72 -6.86 -7.64
CA ARG A 76 -9.72 -6.83 -8.71
C ARG A 76 -9.99 -5.43 -9.25
N TRP A 77 -9.02 -4.51 -9.21
CA TRP A 77 -9.27 -3.16 -9.72
C TRP A 77 -9.64 -3.18 -11.22
N GLU A 78 -10.72 -2.50 -11.58
CA GLU A 78 -11.25 -2.48 -12.96
C GLU A 78 -10.88 -1.19 -13.69
N SER A 79 -10.82 -0.07 -12.97
CA SER A 79 -10.39 1.23 -13.47
C SER A 79 -9.84 2.10 -12.36
N LYS A 80 -9.13 3.18 -12.73
CA LYS A 80 -8.69 4.21 -11.78
C LYS A 80 -9.89 4.85 -11.09
N ARG A 81 -10.98 5.07 -11.82
CA ARG A 81 -12.26 5.58 -11.29
C ARG A 81 -12.82 4.67 -10.19
N ALA A 82 -12.89 3.36 -10.43
CA ALA A 82 -13.39 2.39 -9.45
C ALA A 82 -12.52 2.36 -8.17
N MET A 83 -11.20 2.41 -8.32
CA MET A 83 -10.29 2.45 -7.18
C MET A 83 -10.45 3.74 -6.36
N GLN A 84 -10.55 4.89 -7.02
CA GLN A 84 -10.76 6.16 -6.34
C GLN A 84 -12.10 6.19 -5.60
N ARG A 85 -13.18 5.64 -6.20
CA ARG A 85 -14.49 5.49 -5.57
C ARG A 85 -14.39 4.63 -4.30
N LYS A 86 -13.67 3.51 -4.37
CA LYS A 86 -13.44 2.65 -3.21
C LYS A 86 -12.68 3.35 -2.06
N ILE A 87 -11.65 4.15 -2.40
CA ILE A 87 -10.93 4.99 -1.42
C ILE A 87 -11.89 5.98 -0.77
N ALA A 88 -12.74 6.66 -1.54
CA ALA A 88 -13.71 7.62 -1.03
C ALA A 88 -14.73 6.98 -0.08
N GLU A 89 -15.22 5.78 -0.40
CA GLU A 89 -16.13 4.99 0.45
C GLU A 89 -15.48 4.62 1.78
N ASP A 90 -14.24 4.10 1.76
CA ASP A 90 -13.53 3.70 2.98
C ASP A 90 -13.15 4.91 3.86
N LEU A 91 -12.90 6.07 3.24
CA LEU A 91 -12.74 7.35 3.93
C LEU A 91 -14.05 7.92 4.47
N LYS A 92 -15.20 7.39 4.02
CA LYS A 92 -16.55 7.88 4.31
C LYS A 92 -16.72 9.34 3.91
N LEU A 93 -16.30 9.68 2.69
CA LEU A 93 -16.50 11.03 2.14
C LEU A 93 -18.00 11.34 2.00
N ASP A 94 -18.33 12.63 1.99
CA ASP A 94 -19.72 13.08 1.99
C ASP A 94 -20.47 12.72 0.70
N ASN A 95 -21.81 12.71 0.79
CA ASN A 95 -22.68 12.41 -0.34
C ASN A 95 -22.44 13.34 -1.53
N LYS A 96 -22.00 14.58 -1.29
CA LYS A 96 -21.70 15.54 -2.36
C LYS A 96 -20.49 15.08 -3.17
N THR A 97 -19.47 14.54 -2.51
CA THR A 97 -18.28 13.96 -3.14
C THR A 97 -18.62 12.66 -3.84
N MET A 98 -19.46 11.80 -3.24
CA MET A 98 -19.92 10.58 -3.89
C MET A 98 -20.72 10.88 -5.17
N ALA A 99 -21.58 11.90 -5.15
CA ALA A 99 -22.33 12.34 -6.33
C ALA A 99 -21.44 12.83 -7.49
N MET A 100 -20.21 13.31 -7.21
CA MET A 100 -19.28 13.69 -8.29
C MET A 100 -18.91 12.49 -9.17
N PHE A 101 -18.84 11.29 -8.60
CA PHE A 101 -18.59 10.08 -9.38
C PHE A 101 -19.76 9.79 -10.31
N ASP A 102 -20.98 9.84 -9.79
CA ASP A 102 -22.18 9.52 -10.56
C ASP A 102 -22.38 10.53 -11.71
N THR A 103 -22.21 11.82 -11.44
CA THR A 103 -22.26 12.86 -12.49
C THR A 103 -21.23 12.64 -13.59
N GLN A 104 -19.99 12.31 -13.21
CA GLN A 104 -18.94 12.10 -14.21
C GLN A 104 -19.13 10.78 -14.97
N ASP A 105 -19.63 9.73 -14.31
CA ASP A 105 -19.94 8.46 -14.96
C ASP A 105 -21.08 8.60 -15.97
N GLU A 106 -22.11 9.40 -15.68
CA GLU A 106 -23.18 9.74 -16.62
C GLU A 106 -22.65 10.51 -17.86
N GLU A 107 -21.73 11.46 -17.66
CA GLU A 107 -21.09 12.19 -18.76
C GLU A 107 -20.22 11.25 -19.61
N ASP A 108 -19.43 10.39 -18.96
CA ASP A 108 -18.58 9.39 -19.62
C ASP A 108 -19.44 8.37 -20.41
N ASP A 109 -20.59 7.95 -19.86
CA ASP A 109 -21.57 7.09 -20.55
C ASP A 109 -22.14 7.77 -21.80
N PHE A 110 -22.53 9.03 -21.70
CA PHE A 110 -23.04 9.81 -22.84
C PHE A 110 -21.99 9.95 -23.95
N ASN A 111 -20.72 10.10 -23.58
CA ASN A 111 -19.60 10.20 -24.52
C ASN A 111 -19.08 8.83 -25.00
N GLY A 112 -19.67 7.72 -24.54
CA GLY A 112 -19.27 6.37 -24.93
C GLY A 112 -17.89 5.94 -24.41
N VAL A 113 -17.44 6.51 -23.29
CA VAL A 113 -16.15 6.17 -22.68
C VAL A 113 -16.25 4.84 -21.96
N ASP A 114 -15.37 3.91 -22.35
CA ASP A 114 -15.27 2.57 -21.76
C ASP A 114 -15.03 2.63 -20.24
N PRO A 115 -15.83 1.94 -19.41
CA PRO A 115 -15.71 1.96 -17.95
C PRO A 115 -14.34 1.59 -17.40
N CYS A 116 -13.63 0.65 -18.04
CA CYS A 116 -12.30 0.21 -17.62
C CYS A 116 -11.23 1.29 -17.92
N SER A 117 -11.46 2.13 -18.92
CA SER A 117 -10.55 3.22 -19.31
C SER A 117 -10.69 4.51 -18.48
N ARG A 118 -11.74 4.64 -17.66
CA ARG A 118 -12.06 5.88 -16.93
C ARG A 118 -10.97 6.25 -15.92
N ASP A 119 -10.48 7.50 -16.03
CA ASP A 119 -9.50 8.05 -15.10
C ASP A 119 -10.15 8.53 -13.80
N ALA A 120 -9.31 8.74 -12.78
CA ALA A 120 -9.67 9.36 -11.53
C ALA A 120 -10.15 10.82 -11.74
N ILE A 121 -11.10 11.24 -10.92
CA ILE A 121 -11.66 12.60 -10.93
C ILE A 121 -10.77 13.52 -10.11
N THR A 122 -10.23 14.55 -10.76
CA THR A 122 -9.32 15.53 -10.13
C THR A 122 -9.94 16.20 -8.89
N ASN A 123 -11.21 16.59 -8.97
CA ASN A 123 -11.92 17.23 -7.85
C ASN A 123 -12.03 16.29 -6.65
N VAL A 124 -12.30 15.00 -6.87
CA VAL A 124 -12.35 14.01 -5.80
C VAL A 124 -10.96 13.76 -5.22
N ALA A 125 -9.91 13.73 -6.04
CA ALA A 125 -8.53 13.60 -5.57
C ALA A 125 -8.16 14.75 -4.63
N ALA A 126 -8.59 15.98 -4.91
CA ALA A 126 -8.36 17.12 -4.03
C ALA A 126 -9.10 16.97 -2.68
N VAL A 127 -10.33 16.43 -2.67
CA VAL A 127 -11.06 16.14 -1.43
C VAL A 127 -10.36 15.05 -0.63
N ILE A 128 -9.96 13.95 -1.26
CA ILE A 128 -9.20 12.86 -0.62
C ILE A 128 -7.93 13.42 0.02
N ASN A 129 -7.16 14.22 -0.72
CA ASN A 129 -5.93 14.83 -0.21
C ASN A 129 -6.17 15.70 1.03
N ARG A 130 -7.23 16.52 1.01
CA ARG A 130 -7.62 17.34 2.14
C ARG A 130 -8.03 16.50 3.35
N THR A 131 -8.82 15.45 3.14
CA THR A 131 -9.25 14.54 4.22
C THR A 131 -8.05 13.85 4.85
N LEU A 132 -7.11 13.35 4.04
CA LEU A 132 -5.88 12.70 4.51
C LEU A 132 -4.95 13.67 5.24
N SER A 133 -5.02 14.97 4.94
CA SER A 133 -4.26 16.01 5.63
C SER A 133 -4.83 16.39 7.02
N GLN A 134 -6.09 16.04 7.30
CA GLN A 134 -6.78 16.41 8.54
C GLN A 134 -6.62 15.38 9.67
N SER A 135 -6.26 14.13 9.35
CA SER A 135 -6.09 13.06 10.33
C SER A 135 -4.93 12.14 9.95
N ARG A 136 -4.48 11.29 10.87
CA ARG A 136 -3.37 10.36 10.65
C ARG A 136 -3.93 9.02 10.17
N PHE A 137 -3.55 8.62 8.96
CA PHE A 137 -4.04 7.40 8.32
C PHE A 137 -2.91 6.41 8.05
N ILE A 138 -3.20 5.13 8.24
CA ILE A 138 -2.42 4.07 7.59
C ILE A 138 -3.31 3.41 6.56
N MET A 139 -2.85 3.40 5.31
CA MET A 139 -3.53 2.78 4.19
C MET A 139 -2.73 1.53 3.79
N ILE A 140 -3.39 0.39 3.76
CA ILE A 140 -2.81 -0.89 3.38
C ILE A 140 -3.47 -1.32 2.08
N PHE A 141 -2.70 -1.39 1.00
CA PHE A 141 -3.15 -1.81 -0.31
C PHE A 141 -2.77 -3.27 -0.55
N LEU A 142 -3.77 -4.14 -0.63
CA LEU A 142 -3.59 -5.53 -1.01
C LEU A 142 -3.59 -5.61 -2.54
N ASN A 143 -2.42 -5.42 -3.15
CA ASN A 143 -2.29 -5.53 -4.60
C ASN A 143 -2.13 -7.00 -5.03
N GLY A 144 -2.98 -7.42 -5.97
CA GLY A 144 -2.92 -8.73 -6.60
C GLY A 144 -2.08 -8.75 -7.88
N SER A 145 -1.82 -7.59 -8.51
CA SER A 145 -1.01 -7.49 -9.73
C SER A 145 0.38 -6.92 -9.47
N ASP A 146 1.21 -6.95 -10.51
CA ASP A 146 2.56 -6.39 -10.54
C ASP A 146 2.55 -4.88 -10.88
N ASP A 147 1.38 -4.32 -11.18
CA ASP A 147 1.24 -2.94 -11.57
C ASP A 147 1.37 -2.00 -10.37
N GLU A 148 2.09 -0.91 -10.57
CA GLU A 148 2.18 0.16 -9.58
C GLU A 148 0.83 0.88 -9.47
N ILE A 149 0.38 1.09 -8.23
CA ILE A 149 -0.84 1.84 -7.96
C ILE A 149 -0.49 3.34 -8.04
N PRO A 150 -1.10 4.13 -8.93
CA PRO A 150 -0.78 5.54 -9.11
C PRO A 150 -1.42 6.40 -8.00
N LEU A 151 -0.91 6.27 -6.77
CA LEU A 151 -1.46 6.89 -5.55
C LEU A 151 -1.73 8.41 -5.69
N THR A 152 -0.82 9.12 -6.36
CA THR A 152 -0.94 10.57 -6.61
C THR A 152 -2.18 10.92 -7.42
N ARG A 153 -2.62 10.05 -8.35
CA ARG A 153 -3.84 10.24 -9.14
C ARG A 153 -5.10 10.18 -8.27
N PHE A 154 -5.04 9.50 -7.14
CA PHE A 154 -6.15 9.40 -6.19
C PHE A 154 -6.13 10.49 -5.11
N GLY A 155 -5.15 11.40 -5.14
CA GLY A 155 -5.00 12.44 -4.11
C GLY A 155 -4.17 12.01 -2.91
N ILE A 156 -3.51 10.85 -2.99
CA ILE A 156 -2.61 10.35 -1.95
C ILE A 156 -1.19 10.84 -2.28
N ALA A 157 -0.63 11.67 -1.41
CA ALA A 157 0.70 12.22 -1.62
C ALA A 157 1.76 11.12 -1.57
N ASP A 158 2.53 10.99 -2.65
CA ASP A 158 3.71 10.13 -2.67
C ASP A 158 4.91 10.95 -2.18
N TYR A 159 5.36 10.70 -0.95
CA TYR A 159 6.60 11.31 -0.46
C TYR A 159 7.77 10.49 -1.00
N HIS A 160 8.06 10.69 -2.30
CA HIS A 160 9.03 9.94 -3.09
C HIS A 160 10.48 9.95 -2.56
N GLU A 161 10.80 10.77 -1.56
CA GLU A 161 12.17 10.87 -1.05
C GLU A 161 12.57 9.66 -0.19
N ASN A 162 11.62 8.89 0.34
CA ASN A 162 11.87 7.92 1.39
C ASN A 162 11.04 6.63 1.22
N VAL A 163 11.43 5.76 0.27
CA VAL A 163 10.80 4.45 0.03
C VAL A 163 11.64 3.30 0.62
N CYS A 164 10.99 2.40 1.35
CA CYS A 164 11.56 1.13 1.80
C CYS A 164 10.87 -0.08 1.15
N GLU A 165 11.60 -0.90 0.42
CA GLU A 165 11.12 -2.22 -0.03
C GLU A 165 11.54 -3.31 0.97
N ALA A 166 10.66 -4.27 1.27
CA ALA A 166 10.98 -5.36 2.18
C ALA A 166 10.70 -6.76 1.58
N PRO A 167 11.72 -7.37 0.96
CA PRO A 167 11.73 -8.79 0.60
C PRO A 167 11.82 -9.72 1.83
N MET A 168 11.25 -10.93 1.72
CA MET A 168 11.40 -12.02 2.72
C MET A 168 12.02 -13.27 2.12
N ASP A 169 13.14 -13.74 2.69
CA ASP A 169 13.80 -15.00 2.29
C ASP A 169 13.23 -16.25 3.02
N LEU A 170 13.04 -17.37 2.31
CA LEU A 170 12.83 -18.71 2.89
C LEU A 170 14.12 -19.55 2.96
N PHE A 171 14.35 -20.12 4.15
CA PHE A 171 15.25 -21.24 4.50
C PHE A 171 16.74 -21.20 4.12
N GLY A 172 17.55 -21.80 5.00
CA GLY A 172 19.00 -21.71 5.00
C GLY A 172 19.68 -22.52 3.90
N LYS A 173 20.72 -21.93 3.32
CA LYS A 173 21.79 -22.67 2.63
C LYS A 173 22.45 -23.58 3.67
N SER A 174 22.15 -24.87 3.64
CA SER A 174 23.00 -25.87 4.28
C SER A 174 23.96 -26.43 3.22
N MET A 175 25.26 -26.32 3.54
CA MET A 175 26.39 -27.17 3.13
C MET A 175 27.00 -27.10 1.69
N LEU A 176 28.05 -26.26 1.57
CA LEU A 176 29.35 -26.40 0.82
C LEU A 176 29.40 -26.48 -0.74
N PRO A 177 30.58 -26.20 -1.41
CA PRO A 177 31.65 -25.22 -1.17
C PRO A 177 31.97 -24.32 -2.40
N THR A 178 32.83 -23.32 -2.18
CA THR A 178 33.52 -22.37 -3.07
C THR A 178 33.54 -22.63 -4.60
N ILE A 179 33.20 -21.61 -5.41
CA ILE A 179 33.90 -21.16 -6.64
C ILE A 179 33.25 -19.85 -7.16
N GLY A 180 34.10 -18.85 -7.46
CA GLY A 180 33.98 -18.05 -8.69
C GLY A 180 32.91 -16.96 -8.79
N ARG A 181 33.32 -15.74 -8.46
CA ARG A 181 32.92 -14.44 -9.06
C ARG A 181 32.32 -14.54 -10.47
N MET A 182 31.11 -14.01 -10.67
CA MET A 182 30.79 -13.18 -11.83
C MET A 182 29.53 -12.34 -11.58
N MET A 183 29.67 -11.02 -11.74
CA MET A 183 28.55 -10.12 -11.96
C MET A 183 27.76 -10.65 -13.16
N GLY A 184 26.46 -10.89 -12.96
CA GLY A 184 25.53 -11.28 -14.00
C GLY A 184 24.16 -10.77 -13.61
N SER A 185 23.67 -9.81 -14.39
CA SER A 185 22.35 -9.22 -14.34
C SER A 185 21.26 -10.27 -14.11
N SER A 186 20.60 -10.26 -12.94
CA SER A 186 19.49 -11.17 -12.67
C SER A 186 18.15 -10.46 -12.83
N LYS A 187 17.65 -10.45 -14.08
CA LYS A 187 16.22 -10.33 -14.36
C LYS A 187 15.54 -11.57 -13.78
N ARG A 188 14.71 -11.41 -12.74
CA ARG A 188 13.44 -12.10 -12.47
C ARG A 188 13.12 -12.03 -10.98
N LEU A 189 11.97 -11.44 -10.67
CA LEU A 189 10.88 -12.06 -9.92
C LEU A 189 9.63 -11.20 -10.17
N GLU A 190 8.87 -11.61 -11.17
CA GLU A 190 7.55 -11.10 -11.57
C GLU A 190 6.51 -11.60 -10.55
N HIS A 191 6.32 -10.88 -9.43
CA HIS A 191 5.22 -11.18 -8.51
C HIS A 191 4.77 -9.92 -7.75
N GLY A 192 3.44 -9.75 -7.66
CA GLY A 192 2.78 -8.52 -7.26
C GLY A 192 3.27 -7.91 -5.96
N ARG A 193 3.46 -6.59 -5.95
CA ARG A 193 3.94 -5.88 -4.76
C ARG A 193 2.76 -5.32 -4.00
N SER A 194 2.51 -5.81 -2.79
CA SER A 194 1.54 -5.17 -1.91
C SER A 194 2.18 -3.95 -1.23
N VAL A 195 1.43 -2.86 -1.09
CA VAL A 195 1.96 -1.56 -0.65
C VAL A 195 1.32 -1.17 0.68
N ILE A 196 2.13 -0.92 1.70
CA ILE A 196 1.72 -0.26 2.93
C ILE A 196 2.11 1.21 2.78
N HIS A 197 1.11 2.09 2.74
CA HIS A 197 1.30 3.52 2.67
C HIS A 197 0.91 4.13 4.03
N CYS A 198 1.92 4.57 4.78
CA CYS A 198 1.78 5.26 6.06
C CYS A 198 1.76 6.77 5.81
N ILE A 199 0.60 7.41 5.93
CA ILE A 199 0.48 8.87 5.84
C ILE A 199 0.57 9.41 7.27
N GLN A 200 1.72 9.99 7.61
CA GLN A 200 1.91 10.67 8.88
C GLN A 200 2.45 12.09 8.67
N LYS A 201 2.00 12.99 9.56
CA LYS A 201 2.51 14.36 9.71
C LYS A 201 3.84 14.35 10.45
#